data_AF-A0A7Z9WU43-F1
#
_entry.id   AF-A0A7Z9WU43-F1
#
_cell.length_a   1.000
_cell.length_b   1.000
_cell.length_c   1.000
_cell.angle_alpha   90.00
_cell.angle_beta   90.00
_cell.angle_gamma   90.00
#
_symmetry.space_group_name_H-M   'P 1'
#
loop_
_entity.id
_entity.type
_entity.pdbx_description
1 polymer ?
#
loop_
_entity_poly.entity_id
_entity_poly.type
_entity_poly.pdbx_seq_one_letter_code
_entity_poly.pdbx_strand_id
1 'polypeptide(L)'
;SVPIRNLQFPSNWELSAARASTVARVFIDMGIDQRLITVQGRADNDPVAPNTTKFGRAMNRRVVILLDKTKVFDRQSGTFKPVNETHTPDKPGPSAG
;
A
#
# COMPACT_ATOMS: atom_id res chain seq x y z
N SER A 1 -17.96 -7.23 5.40
CA SER A 1 -18.16 -6.70 6.76
C SER A 1 -19.65 -6.43 6.91
N VAL A 2 -20.10 -5.48 7.75
CA VAL A 2 -21.48 -4.98 7.67
C VAL A 2 -21.48 -3.80 6.71
N PRO A 3 -22.39 -3.72 5.72
CA PRO A 3 -22.48 -2.58 4.82
C PRO A 3 -22.58 -1.25 5.59
N ILE A 4 -21.74 -0.27 5.24
CA ILE A 4 -21.90 1.12 5.68
C ILE A 4 -22.49 1.95 4.54
N ARG A 5 -23.35 2.90 4.89
CA ARG A 5 -23.81 3.95 3.99
C ARG A 5 -24.22 5.17 4.81
N ASN A 6 -23.42 6.22 4.75
CA ASN A 6 -23.74 7.51 5.37
C ASN A 6 -23.17 8.66 4.52
N LEU A 7 -23.42 9.91 4.92
CA LEU A 7 -22.99 11.10 4.18
C LEU A 7 -21.45 11.19 4.03
N GLN A 8 -20.70 10.63 4.97
CA GLN A 8 -19.24 10.68 4.98
C GLN A 8 -18.61 9.52 4.19
N PHE A 9 -19.24 8.35 4.22
CA PHE A 9 -18.79 7.12 3.56
C PHE A 9 -19.99 6.46 2.86
N PRO A 10 -20.18 6.73 1.56
CA PRO A 10 -21.26 6.16 0.77
C PRO A 10 -21.24 4.63 0.69
N SER A 11 -20.06 4.00 0.78
CA SER A 11 -19.89 2.56 0.85
C SER A 11 -18.65 2.15 1.66
N ASN A 12 -18.49 0.82 1.84
CA ASN A 12 -17.30 0.26 2.47
C ASN A 12 -16.02 0.48 1.62
N TRP A 13 -16.15 0.81 0.32
CA TRP A 13 -15.01 1.21 -0.50
C TRP A 13 -14.39 2.51 0.02
N GLU A 14 -15.18 3.57 0.15
CA GLU A 14 -14.70 4.88 0.62
C GLU A 14 -14.19 4.79 2.06
N LEU A 15 -14.88 4.06 2.93
CA LEU A 15 -14.43 3.86 4.31
C LEU A 15 -13.07 3.13 4.36
N SER A 16 -12.89 2.08 3.55
CA SER A 16 -11.62 1.33 3.53
C SER A 16 -10.47 2.16 2.97
N ALA A 17 -10.71 2.92 1.90
CA ALA A 17 -9.72 3.82 1.29
C ALA A 17 -9.34 4.95 2.25
N ALA A 18 -10.31 5.53 2.97
CA ALA A 18 -10.05 6.56 3.97
C ALA A 18 -9.17 6.05 5.12
N ARG A 19 -9.46 4.85 5.66
CA ARG A 19 -8.62 4.23 6.69
C ARG A 19 -7.21 3.95 6.22
N ALA A 20 -7.05 3.39 5.02
CA ALA A 20 -5.75 3.15 4.44
C ALA A 20 -4.96 4.46 4.20
N SER A 21 -5.66 5.54 3.81
CA SER A 21 -5.07 6.87 3.65
C SER A 21 -4.59 7.46 4.97
N THR A 22 -5.34 7.28 6.07
CA THR A 22 -4.90 7.69 7.41
C THR A 22 -3.60 7.00 7.82
N VAL A 23 -3.49 5.69 7.58
CA VAL A 23 -2.25 4.94 7.90
C VAL A 23 -1.08 5.40 7.03
N ALA A 24 -1.31 5.62 5.73
CA ALA A 24 -0.29 6.18 4.84
C ALA A 24 0.21 7.55 5.32
N ARG A 25 -0.69 8.42 5.78
CA ARG A 25 -0.33 9.72 6.34
C ARG A 25 0.58 9.61 7.55
N VAL A 26 0.28 8.70 8.48
CA VAL A 26 1.15 8.43 9.64
C VAL A 26 2.56 8.04 9.19
N PHE A 27 2.70 7.19 8.18
CA PHE A 27 4.02 6.82 7.64
C PHE A 27 4.76 7.99 6.99
N ILE A 28 4.05 8.84 6.26
CA ILE A 28 4.61 10.05 5.65
C ILE A 28 5.09 11.01 6.74
N ASP A 29 4.29 11.20 7.80
CA ASP A 29 4.62 12.06 8.93
C ASP A 29 5.83 11.52 9.73
N MET A 30 6.04 10.20 9.72
CA MET A 30 7.24 9.54 10.25
C MET A 30 8.47 9.64 9.33
N GLY A 31 8.34 10.26 8.16
CA GLY A 31 9.44 10.51 7.22
C GLY A 31 9.59 9.48 6.09
N ILE A 32 8.64 8.54 5.92
CA ILE A 32 8.64 7.67 4.74
C ILE A 32 8.26 8.50 3.51
N ASP A 33 9.07 8.39 2.46
CA ASP A 33 8.79 9.06 1.18
C ASP A 33 7.44 8.60 0.63
N GLN A 34 6.53 9.56 0.40
CA GLN A 34 5.18 9.29 -0.12
C GLN A 34 5.18 8.50 -1.45
N ARG A 35 6.24 8.62 -2.24
CA ARG A 35 6.39 7.89 -3.52
C ARG A 35 6.57 6.39 -3.32
N LEU A 36 6.94 5.96 -2.11
CA LEU A 36 7.08 4.56 -1.74
C LEU A 36 5.76 3.93 -1.28
N ILE A 37 4.71 4.73 -1.08
CA ILE A 37 3.46 4.29 -0.47
C ILE A 37 2.36 4.26 -1.52
N THR A 38 1.65 3.14 -1.60
CA THR A 38 0.42 3.01 -2.40
C THR A 38 -0.75 2.72 -1.46
N VAL A 39 -1.85 3.45 -1.64
CA VAL A 39 -3.07 3.27 -0.84
C VAL A 39 -4.13 2.57 -1.68
N GLN A 40 -4.73 1.52 -1.14
CA GLN A 40 -5.83 0.79 -1.78
C GLN A 40 -6.93 0.50 -0.77
N GLY A 41 -8.17 0.86 -1.10
CA GLY A 41 -9.36 0.34 -0.43
C GLY A 41 -9.70 -1.03 -1.01
N ARG A 42 -9.99 -2.03 -0.17
CA ARG A 42 -10.42 -3.37 -0.61
C ARG A 42 -11.83 -3.74 -0.15
N ALA A 43 -12.56 -2.75 0.40
CA ALA A 43 -13.90 -2.90 0.96
C ALA A 43 -14.02 -4.16 1.83
N ASP A 44 -14.95 -5.05 1.47
CA ASP A 44 -15.40 -6.17 2.28
C ASP A 44 -14.99 -7.54 1.75
N ASN A 45 -14.12 -7.59 0.74
CA ASN A 45 -13.91 -8.80 -0.05
C ASN A 45 -13.22 -9.95 0.73
N ASP A 46 -12.55 -9.67 1.86
CA ASP A 46 -11.79 -10.67 2.62
C ASP A 46 -12.04 -10.58 4.15
N PRO A 47 -13.20 -11.04 4.66
CA PRO A 47 -13.43 -11.14 6.10
C PRO A 47 -12.57 -12.23 6.73
N VAL A 48 -11.95 -11.95 7.87
CA VAL A 48 -11.14 -12.94 8.62
C VAL A 48 -11.83 -13.54 9.82
N ALA A 49 -13.00 -13.03 10.16
CA ALA A 49 -13.87 -13.59 11.19
C ALA A 49 -15.35 -13.37 10.84
N PRO A 50 -16.27 -14.15 11.40
CA PRO A 50 -17.71 -13.92 11.24
C PRO A 50 -18.14 -12.52 11.71
N ASN A 51 -18.93 -11.80 10.91
CA ASN A 51 -19.46 -10.48 11.29
C ASN A 51 -20.60 -10.54 12.33
N THR A 52 -21.03 -11.75 12.70
CA THR A 52 -22.11 -11.98 13.66
C THR A 52 -21.70 -11.61 15.09
N THR A 53 -20.41 -11.74 15.45
CA THR A 53 -19.91 -11.44 16.80
C THR A 53 -19.27 -10.05 16.87
N LYS A 54 -19.34 -9.39 18.05
CA LYS A 54 -18.66 -8.10 18.29
C LYS A 54 -17.15 -8.22 18.06
N PHE A 55 -16.57 -9.34 18.49
CA PHE A 55 -15.15 -9.66 18.29
C PHE A 55 -14.81 -9.82 16.80
N GLY A 56 -15.56 -10.60 16.04
CA GLY A 56 -15.30 -10.79 14.62
C GLY A 56 -15.46 -9.51 13.79
N ARG A 57 -16.42 -8.64 14.14
CA ARG A 57 -16.52 -7.29 13.55
C ARG A 57 -15.30 -6.42 13.87
N ALA A 58 -14.74 -6.54 15.07
CA ALA A 58 -13.51 -5.80 15.41
C ALA A 58 -12.32 -6.29 14.58
N MET A 59 -12.17 -7.62 14.43
CA MET A 59 -11.11 -8.23 13.61
C MET A 59 -11.20 -7.86 12.13
N ASN A 60 -12.42 -7.70 11.60
CA ASN A 60 -12.63 -7.29 10.21
C ASN A 60 -12.38 -5.79 9.94
N ARG A 61 -12.19 -4.96 10.97
CA ARG A 61 -11.82 -3.54 10.83
C ARG A 61 -10.31 -3.36 10.85
N ARG A 62 -9.61 -4.03 9.93
CA ARG A 62 -8.13 -4.00 9.83
C ARG A 62 -7.65 -3.23 8.61
N VAL A 63 -6.46 -2.65 8.73
CA VAL A 63 -5.65 -2.19 7.59
C VAL A 63 -4.48 -3.17 7.45
N VAL A 64 -4.22 -3.63 6.22
CA VAL A 64 -3.10 -4.54 5.92
C VAL A 64 -1.99 -3.73 5.25
N ILE A 65 -0.76 -3.89 5.73
CA ILE A 65 0.43 -3.28 5.13
C ILE A 65 1.19 -4.37 4.39
N LEU A 66 1.45 -4.15 3.11
CA LEU A 66 2.24 -5.04 2.26
C LEU A 66 3.58 -4.37 1.98
N LEU A 67 4.67 -5.10 2.25
CA LEU A 67 6.04 -4.65 1.97
C LEU A 67 6.60 -5.49 0.81
N ASP A 68 6.73 -4.88 -0.36
CA ASP A 68 7.34 -5.52 -1.53
C ASP A 68 8.86 -5.35 -1.48
N LYS A 69 9.57 -6.41 -1.07
CA LYS A 69 11.04 -6.44 -1.00
C LYS A 69 11.70 -6.75 -2.33
N THR A 70 10.93 -7.02 -3.38
CA THR A 70 11.46 -7.40 -4.71
C THR A 70 11.68 -6.19 -5.61
N LYS A 71 11.24 -5.01 -5.18
CA LYS A 71 11.32 -3.77 -5.95
C LYS A 71 12.04 -2.68 -5.18
N VAL A 72 12.82 -1.89 -5.91
CA VAL A 72 13.46 -0.66 -5.45
C VAL A 72 12.89 0.53 -6.20
N PHE A 73 12.71 1.64 -5.51
CA PHE A 73 12.28 2.88 -6.16
C PHE A 73 13.49 3.59 -6.76
N ASP A 74 13.55 3.66 -8.08
CA ASP A 74 14.54 4.44 -8.80
C ASP A 74 14.13 5.91 -8.80
N ARG A 75 14.93 6.75 -8.15
CA ARG A 75 14.68 8.19 -8.02
C ARG A 75 14.83 8.95 -9.35
N GLN A 76 15.63 8.43 -10.28
CA GLN A 76 15.87 9.07 -11.58
C GLN A 76 14.67 8.86 -12.51
N SER A 77 14.17 7.62 -12.60
CA SER A 77 13.01 7.29 -13.44
C SER A 77 11.67 7.54 -12.74
N GLY A 78 11.65 7.69 -11.41
CA GLY A 78 10.43 7.81 -10.62
C GLY A 78 9.58 6.54 -10.56
N THR A 79 10.18 5.37 -10.84
CA THR A 79 9.48 4.09 -10.96
C THR A 79 10.10 3.00 -10.09
N PHE A 80 9.30 1.98 -9.77
CA PHE A 80 9.79 0.79 -9.08
C PHE A 80 10.43 -0.18 -10.09
N LYS A 81 11.68 -0.55 -9.84
CA LYS A 81 12.44 -1.54 -10.62
C LYS A 81 12.67 -2.81 -9.80
N PRO A 82 12.71 -3.99 -10.43
CA PRO A 82 13.12 -5.22 -9.75
C PRO A 82 14.52 -5.08 -9.14
N VAL A 83 14.71 -5.62 -7.93
CA VAL A 83 16.00 -5.63 -7.23
C VAL A 83 17.10 -6.27 -8.10
N ASN A 84 16.76 -7.28 -8.90
CA ASN A 84 17.72 -8.00 -9.74
C ASN A 84 18.26 -7.20 -10.94
N GLU A 85 17.64 -6.05 -11.28
CA GLU A 85 18.13 -5.18 -12.37
C GLU A 85 19.23 -4.20 -11.91
N THR A 86 19.49 -4.11 -10.60
CA THR A 86 20.51 -3.20 -10.04
C THR A 86 21.94 -3.75 -10.04
N HIS A 87 22.16 -4.97 -10.57
CA HIS A 87 23.49 -5.59 -10.76
C HIS A 87 23.93 -5.59 -12.24
N THR A 88 23.75 -4.49 -12.96
CA THR A 88 24.50 -4.29 -14.21
C THR A 88 25.79 -3.57 -13.83
N PRO A 89 26.98 -4.19 -13.90
CA PRO A 89 28.23 -3.46 -13.80
C PRO A 89 28.22 -2.44 -14.94
N ASP A 90 28.46 -1.19 -14.59
CA ASP A 90 28.67 -0.10 -15.53
C ASP A 90 29.59 -0.61 -16.65
N LYS A 91 29.03 -0.72 -17.86
CA LYS A 91 29.75 -1.28 -19.00
C LYS A 91 30.86 -0.26 -19.30
N PRO A 92 32.16 -0.60 -19.20
CA PRO A 92 33.19 0.37 -19.55
C PRO A 92 32.95 0.76 -21.01
N GLY A 93 32.77 2.06 -21.24
CA GLY A 93 32.59 2.62 -22.58
C GLY A 93 33.74 2.17 -23.49
N PRO A 94 33.52 2.12 -24.81
CA PRO A 94 34.53 1.64 -25.73
C PRO A 94 35.80 2.47 -25.55
N SER A 95 36.89 1.80 -25.17
CA SER A 95 38.24 2.34 -25.18
C SER A 95 38.52 2.85 -26.59
N ALA A 96 38.47 4.16 -26.78
CA ALA A 96 38.88 4.80 -28.00
C ALA A 96 40.42 4.84 -28.03
N GLY A 97 40.99 4.16 -29.03
CA GLY A 97 42.22 4.53 -29.73
C GLY A 97 43.51 4.63 -28.92
#